data_AF-A0A938TDU8-F1
#
_entry.id   AF-A0A938TDU8-F1
#
_cell.length_a   1.000
_cell.length_b   1.000
_cell.length_c   1.000
_cell.angle_alpha   90.00
_cell.angle_beta   90.00
_cell.angle_gamma   90.00
#
_symmetry.space_group_name_H-M   'P 1'
#
loop_
_entity.id
_entity.type
_entity.pdbx_description
1 polymer ?
#
loop_
_entity_poly.entity_id
_entity_poly.type
_entity_poly.pdbx_seq_one_letter_code
_entity_poly.pdbx_strand_id
1 'polypeptide(L)'
;MKKISDEFLNDYIDNQLDSNSIIEVAEALKVDSNVLNRLTALKKVDSSLHDIEVIPAPEGFTNRIIKLVIAQSKIIIPRVSYFFISVVSVLVVGVLLVSAVAFVTAEKSQKQADKISFLKDGTQYLNEIMSSFHLFLSNDNILKIGLFLTIILLISGYFFLESHKNFRNKLNKFPTT
;
A
#
# COMPACT_ATOMS: atom_id res chain seq x y z
N MET A 1 -27.19 -46.24 8.33
CA MET A 1 -27.48 -45.27 7.25
C MET A 1 -27.32 -43.87 7.81
N LYS A 2 -26.51 -43.04 7.15
CA LYS A 2 -26.33 -41.65 7.56
C LYS A 2 -27.65 -40.91 7.29
N LYS A 3 -28.16 -40.15 8.27
CA LYS A 3 -29.43 -39.43 8.11
C LYS A 3 -29.19 -38.27 7.14
N ILE A 4 -29.79 -38.33 5.95
CA ILE A 4 -29.71 -37.23 4.99
C ILE A 4 -30.43 -35.99 5.57
N SER A 5 -29.68 -34.90 5.71
CA SER A 5 -30.19 -33.60 6.15
C SER A 5 -30.89 -32.86 5.00
N ASP A 6 -31.72 -31.86 5.32
CA ASP A 6 -32.33 -31.01 4.28
C ASP A 6 -31.27 -30.20 3.52
N GLU A 7 -30.23 -29.74 4.22
CA GLU A 7 -29.09 -29.03 3.61
C GLU A 7 -28.42 -29.87 2.51
N PHE A 8 -28.20 -31.16 2.76
CA PHE A 8 -27.61 -32.07 1.77
C PHE A 8 -28.53 -32.31 0.55
N LEU A 9 -29.85 -32.22 0.73
CA LEU A 9 -30.81 -32.28 -0.40
C LEU A 9 -30.86 -30.95 -1.17
N ASN A 10 -30.66 -29.81 -0.51
CA ASN A 10 -30.54 -28.51 -1.17
C ASN A 10 -29.27 -28.45 -2.01
N ASP A 11 -28.13 -28.89 -1.47
CA ASP A 11 -26.87 -28.97 -2.22
C ASP A 11 -27.01 -29.86 -3.46
N TYR A 12 -27.83 -30.92 -3.38
CA TYR A 12 -28.18 -31.76 -4.52
C TYR A 12 -29.01 -31.02 -5.58
N ILE A 13 -29.98 -30.19 -5.18
CA ILE A 13 -30.79 -29.36 -6.10
C ILE A 13 -29.91 -28.31 -6.79
N ASP A 14 -28.99 -27.69 -6.04
CA ASP A 14 -28.09 -26.64 -6.54
C ASP A 14 -26.88 -27.18 -7.34
N ASN A 15 -26.77 -28.51 -7.52
CA ASN A 15 -25.64 -29.19 -8.15
C ASN A 15 -24.27 -28.90 -7.50
N GLN A 16 -24.24 -28.73 -6.18
CA GLN A 16 -23.02 -28.45 -5.41
C GLN A 16 -22.35 -29.71 -4.82
N LEU A 17 -23.00 -30.88 -4.91
CA LEU A 17 -22.47 -32.13 -4.39
C LEU A 17 -21.38 -32.74 -5.27
N ASP A 18 -20.41 -33.39 -4.63
CA ASP A 18 -19.42 -34.21 -5.31
C ASP A 18 -20.01 -35.55 -5.82
N SER A 19 -19.31 -36.19 -6.75
CA SER A 19 -19.77 -37.43 -7.39
C SER A 19 -20.11 -38.57 -6.42
N ASN A 20 -19.41 -38.70 -5.29
CA ASN A 20 -19.69 -39.77 -4.31
C ASN A 20 -20.96 -39.43 -3.52
N SER A 21 -21.11 -38.16 -3.15
CA SER A 21 -22.30 -37.65 -2.45
C SER A 21 -23.57 -37.75 -3.29
N ILE A 22 -23.47 -37.56 -4.61
CA ILE A 22 -24.59 -37.78 -5.56
C ILE A 22 -25.06 -39.23 -5.54
N ILE A 23 -24.12 -40.18 -5.51
CA ILE A 23 -24.44 -41.62 -5.43
C ILE A 23 -25.12 -41.93 -4.10
N GLU A 24 -24.65 -41.36 -2.99
CA GLU A 24 -25.26 -41.53 -1.67
C GLU A 24 -26.71 -41.03 -1.63
N VAL A 25 -26.99 -39.85 -2.22
CA VAL A 25 -28.36 -39.34 -2.35
C VAL A 25 -29.21 -40.25 -3.23
N ALA A 26 -28.69 -40.72 -4.37
CA ALA A 26 -29.41 -41.59 -5.29
C ALA A 26 -29.76 -42.95 -4.66
N GLU A 27 -28.88 -43.51 -3.82
CA GLU A 27 -29.14 -44.72 -3.05
C GLU A 27 -30.20 -44.48 -1.96
N ALA A 28 -30.09 -43.38 -1.21
CA ALA A 28 -31.07 -43.04 -0.18
C ALA A 28 -32.47 -42.79 -0.75
N LEU A 29 -32.59 -42.19 -1.94
CA LEU A 29 -33.87 -41.97 -2.62
C LEU A 29 -34.55 -43.27 -3.05
N LYS A 30 -33.79 -44.34 -3.32
CA LYS A 30 -34.34 -45.65 -3.68
C LYS A 30 -34.87 -46.43 -2.49
N VAL A 31 -34.30 -46.19 -1.31
CA VAL A 31 -34.58 -46.98 -0.10
C VAL A 31 -35.54 -46.25 0.85
N ASP A 32 -35.45 -44.93 0.95
CA ASP A 32 -36.21 -44.12 1.91
C ASP A 32 -37.22 -43.20 1.21
N SER A 33 -38.50 -43.59 1.30
CA SER A 33 -39.62 -42.78 0.80
C SER A 33 -39.76 -41.40 1.46
N ASN A 34 -39.26 -41.23 2.69
CA ASN A 34 -39.30 -39.94 3.40
C ASN A 34 -38.33 -38.95 2.76
N VAL A 35 -37.11 -39.40 2.42
CA VAL A 35 -36.11 -38.59 1.71
C VAL A 35 -36.64 -38.16 0.33
N LEU A 36 -37.31 -39.06 -0.39
CA LEU A 36 -37.95 -38.73 -1.67
C LEU A 36 -39.03 -37.66 -1.53
N ASN A 37 -39.90 -37.77 -0.51
CA ASN A 37 -40.94 -36.79 -0.26
C ASN A 37 -40.36 -35.41 0.09
N ARG A 38 -39.29 -35.37 0.90
CA ARG A 38 -38.57 -34.13 1.23
C ARG A 38 -37.95 -33.49 -0.01
N LEU A 39 -37.24 -34.27 -0.83
CA LEU A 39 -36.67 -33.77 -2.09
C LEU A 39 -37.75 -33.21 -3.03
N THR A 40 -38.89 -33.90 -3.14
CA THR A 40 -40.01 -33.47 -3.98
C THR A 40 -40.61 -32.15 -3.47
N ALA A 41 -40.76 -32.00 -2.16
CA ALA A 41 -41.22 -30.75 -1.56
C ALA A 41 -40.25 -29.60 -1.84
N LEU A 42 -38.94 -29.82 -1.65
CA LEU A 42 -37.90 -28.82 -1.92
C LEU A 42 -37.88 -28.40 -3.40
N LYS A 43 -37.96 -29.36 -4.33
CA LYS A 43 -38.05 -29.07 -5.77
C LYS A 43 -39.30 -28.26 -6.14
N LYS A 44 -40.43 -28.52 -5.48
CA LYS A 44 -41.66 -27.76 -5.72
C LYS A 44 -41.52 -26.32 -5.24
N VAL A 45 -40.87 -26.10 -4.10
CA VAL A 45 -40.57 -24.77 -3.58
C VAL A 45 -39.63 -24.03 -4.53
N ASP A 46 -38.53 -24.66 -4.95
CA ASP A 46 -37.56 -24.09 -5.89
C ASP A 46 -38.23 -23.63 -7.20
N SER A 47 -39.03 -24.50 -7.82
CA SER A 47 -39.82 -24.14 -9.00
C SER A 47 -40.76 -22.96 -8.75
N SER A 48 -41.43 -22.93 -7.59
CA SER A 48 -42.37 -21.85 -7.25
C SER A 48 -41.66 -20.52 -7.01
N LEU A 49 -40.42 -20.55 -6.49
CA LEU A 49 -39.60 -19.35 -6.32
C LEU A 49 -39.11 -18.80 -7.67
N HIS A 50 -38.82 -19.70 -8.62
CA HIS A 50 -38.42 -19.33 -9.98
C HIS A 50 -39.55 -18.62 -10.75
N ASP A 51 -40.81 -18.96 -10.45
CA ASP A 51 -42.00 -18.38 -11.07
C ASP A 51 -42.43 -17.04 -10.43
N ILE A 52 -41.72 -16.56 -9.41
CA ILE A 52 -42.03 -15.26 -8.80
C ILE A 52 -41.75 -14.16 -9.82
N GLU A 53 -42.77 -13.33 -10.07
CA GLU A 53 -42.69 -12.21 -11.00
C GLU A 53 -41.57 -11.25 -10.59
N VAL A 54 -40.56 -11.12 -11.46
CA VAL A 54 -39.46 -10.20 -11.25
C VAL A 54 -39.95 -8.79 -11.57
N ILE A 55 -40.21 -8.02 -10.51
CA ILE A 55 -40.58 -6.61 -10.66
C ILE A 55 -39.37 -5.85 -11.20
N PRO A 56 -39.46 -5.23 -12.40
CA PRO A 56 -38.35 -4.49 -12.97
C PRO A 56 -38.01 -3.29 -12.07
N ALA A 57 -36.71 -3.02 -11.92
CA ALA A 57 -36.25 -1.86 -11.19
C ALA A 57 -36.79 -0.57 -11.86
N PRO A 58 -37.14 0.47 -11.07
CA PRO A 58 -37.58 1.75 -11.63
C PRO A 58 -36.58 2.34 -12.61
N GLU A 59 -37.08 3.02 -13.64
CA GLU A 59 -36.22 3.67 -14.64
C GLU A 59 -35.18 4.59 -13.98
N GLY A 60 -33.92 4.42 -14.37
CA GLY A 60 -32.81 5.21 -13.87
C GLY A 60 -32.33 4.86 -12.46
N PHE A 61 -32.75 3.73 -11.87
CA PHE A 61 -32.23 3.23 -10.59
C PHE A 61 -30.69 3.16 -10.58
N THR A 62 -30.10 2.50 -11.57
CA THR A 62 -28.64 2.38 -11.72
C THR A 62 -27.96 3.75 -11.80
N ASN A 63 -28.53 4.70 -12.53
CA ASN A 63 -27.99 6.05 -12.62
C ASN A 63 -28.02 6.80 -11.29
N ARG A 64 -29.05 6.59 -10.46
CA ARG A 64 -29.14 7.18 -9.12
C ARG A 64 -28.09 6.57 -8.18
N ILE A 65 -27.93 5.25 -8.20
CA ILE A 65 -26.91 4.55 -7.41
C ILE A 65 -25.50 5.01 -7.81
N ILE A 66 -25.19 5.03 -9.11
CA ILE A 66 -23.88 5.47 -9.61
C ILE A 66 -23.61 6.91 -9.21
N LYS A 67 -24.60 7.81 -9.31
CA LYS A 67 -24.43 9.21 -8.86
C LYS A 67 -24.13 9.30 -7.36
N LEU A 68 -24.78 8.49 -6.53
CA LEU A 68 -24.49 8.44 -5.09
C LEU A 68 -23.08 7.90 -4.82
N VAL A 69 -22.67 6.84 -5.50
CA VAL A 69 -21.33 6.26 -5.38
C VAL A 69 -20.26 7.26 -5.80
N ILE A 70 -20.44 7.94 -6.95
CA ILE A 70 -19.50 8.95 -7.42
C ILE A 70 -19.44 10.13 -6.45
N ALA A 71 -20.60 10.62 -5.98
CA ALA A 71 -20.65 11.74 -5.04
C ALA A 71 -19.98 11.42 -3.69
N GLN A 72 -20.04 10.17 -3.24
CA GLN A 72 -19.40 9.73 -2.00
C GLN A 72 -17.96 9.25 -2.21
N SER A 73 -17.58 8.89 -3.43
CA SER A 73 -16.19 8.62 -3.77
C SER A 73 -15.42 9.92 -3.66
N LYS A 74 -14.78 10.14 -2.50
CA LYS A 74 -13.76 11.17 -2.39
C LYS A 74 -12.71 10.82 -3.44
N ILE A 75 -12.63 11.62 -4.49
CA ILE A 75 -11.47 11.63 -5.37
C ILE A 75 -10.30 11.99 -4.44
N ILE A 76 -9.57 10.98 -3.98
CA ILE A 76 -8.32 11.15 -3.26
C ILE A 76 -7.34 11.56 -4.34
N ILE A 77 -7.40 12.83 -4.74
CA ILE A 77 -6.33 13.45 -5.52
C ILE A 77 -5.14 13.37 -4.58
N PRO A 78 -4.10 12.57 -4.88
CA PRO A 78 -2.91 12.57 -4.06
C PRO A 78 -2.38 14.00 -4.14
N ARG A 79 -2.51 14.75 -3.03
CA ARG A 79 -1.83 16.04 -2.91
C ARG A 79 -0.35 15.70 -2.87
N VAL A 80 0.27 15.69 -4.05
CA VAL A 80 1.71 15.55 -4.18
C VAL A 80 2.28 16.67 -3.33
N SER A 81 2.98 16.30 -2.25
CA SER A 81 3.55 17.27 -1.34
C SER A 81 4.67 17.98 -2.07
N TYR A 82 4.37 19.12 -2.69
CA TYR A 82 5.37 19.99 -3.34
C TYR A 82 6.52 20.32 -2.38
N PHE A 83 6.28 20.26 -1.06
CA PHE A 83 7.30 20.35 -0.03
C PHE A 83 8.33 19.21 -0.12
N PHE A 84 7.90 17.95 -0.26
CA PHE A 84 8.83 16.82 -0.39
C PHE A 84 9.67 16.94 -1.67
N ILE A 85 9.03 17.30 -2.80
CA ILE A 85 9.72 17.55 -4.07
C ILE A 85 10.75 18.68 -3.92
N SER A 86 10.38 19.77 -3.23
CA SER A 86 11.29 20.89 -2.98
C SER A 86 12.49 20.49 -2.12
N VAL A 87 12.28 19.75 -1.03
CA VAL A 87 13.37 19.30 -0.14
C VAL A 87 14.31 18.35 -0.88
N VAL A 88 13.78 17.37 -1.62
CA VAL A 88 14.58 16.43 -2.41
C VAL A 88 15.36 17.15 -3.51
N SER A 89 14.74 18.11 -4.20
CA SER A 89 15.41 18.89 -5.25
C SER A 89 16.60 19.68 -4.70
N VAL A 90 16.45 20.32 -3.54
CA VAL A 90 17.56 21.07 -2.91
C VAL A 90 18.70 20.13 -2.51
N LEU A 91 18.38 18.94 -1.99
CA LEU A 91 19.37 17.97 -1.58
C LEU A 91 20.15 17.41 -2.79
N VAL A 92 19.47 17.07 -3.88
CA VAL A 92 20.10 16.61 -5.12
C VAL A 92 21.06 17.65 -5.70
N VAL A 93 20.62 18.92 -5.76
CA VAL A 93 21.49 20.02 -6.24
C VAL A 93 22.69 20.21 -5.31
N GLY A 94 22.48 20.11 -3.99
CA GLY A 94 23.57 20.19 -3.01
C GLY A 94 24.62 19.08 -3.18
N VAL A 95 24.19 17.83 -3.37
CA VAL A 95 25.10 16.70 -3.63
C VAL A 95 25.88 16.91 -4.93
N LEU A 96 25.22 17.34 -6.01
CA LEU A 96 25.89 17.61 -7.29
C LEU A 96 26.95 18.71 -7.17
N LEU A 97 26.68 19.78 -6.42
CA LEU A 97 27.66 20.85 -6.20
C LEU A 97 28.87 20.36 -5.41
N VAL A 98 28.65 19.60 -4.34
CA VAL A 98 29.75 19.03 -3.54
C VAL A 98 30.58 18.05 -4.37
N SER A 99 29.93 17.18 -5.16
CA SER A 99 30.62 16.26 -6.07
C SER A 99 31.42 17.00 -7.14
N ALA A 100 30.89 18.07 -7.73
CA ALA A 100 31.61 18.87 -8.73
C ALA A 100 32.85 19.56 -8.13
N VAL A 101 32.73 20.14 -6.93
CA VAL A 101 33.87 20.73 -6.22
C VAL A 101 34.91 19.66 -5.89
N ALA A 102 34.49 18.50 -5.39
CA ALA A 102 35.40 17.39 -5.11
C ALA A 102 36.15 16.93 -6.36
N PHE A 103 35.47 16.83 -7.51
CA PHE A 103 36.10 16.43 -8.78
C PHE A 103 37.15 17.44 -9.25
N VAL A 104 36.84 18.74 -9.22
CA VAL A 104 37.77 19.81 -9.58
C VAL A 104 38.97 19.88 -8.63
N THR A 105 38.75 19.57 -7.34
CA THR A 105 39.83 19.58 -6.34
C THR A 105 40.73 18.34 -6.49
N ALA A 106 40.16 17.17 -6.77
CA ALA A 106 40.90 15.94 -7.04
C ALA A 106 41.79 16.07 -8.29
N GLU A 107 41.28 16.69 -9.36
CA GLU A 107 42.02 16.90 -10.61
C GLU A 107 43.22 17.86 -10.43
N LYS A 108 43.13 18.82 -9.51
CA LYS A 108 44.25 19.70 -9.14
C LYS A 108 45.29 18.98 -8.27
N SER A 109 44.87 18.11 -7.37
CA SER A 109 45.79 17.33 -6.51
C SER A 109 46.53 16.22 -7.27
N GLN A 110 46.02 15.78 -8.42
CA GLN A 110 46.62 14.70 -9.21
C GLN A 110 47.88 15.09 -9.99
N LYS A 111 48.25 16.38 -10.04
CA LYS A 111 49.51 16.85 -10.64
C LYS A 111 50.75 16.71 -9.73
N GLN A 112 50.62 16.23 -8.49
CA GLN A 112 51.72 16.35 -7.51
C GLN A 112 52.04 15.12 -6.65
N ALA A 113 51.57 13.91 -6.95
CA ALA A 113 51.91 12.75 -6.13
C ALA A 113 52.29 11.52 -6.98
N ASP A 114 53.60 11.38 -7.20
CA ASP A 114 54.24 10.14 -7.66
C ASP A 114 54.61 9.30 -6.42
N LYS A 115 54.20 8.01 -6.43
CA LYS A 115 54.52 6.92 -5.47
C LYS A 115 54.04 7.05 -4.02
N ILE A 116 52.86 6.48 -3.77
CA ILE A 116 52.18 6.35 -2.46
C ILE A 116 52.48 5.01 -1.79
N SER A 117 52.86 5.08 -0.51
CA SER A 117 52.76 3.95 0.43
C SER A 117 51.40 4.07 1.12
N PHE A 118 50.45 3.24 0.71
CA PHE A 118 49.00 3.37 0.96
C PHE A 118 48.57 3.55 2.43
N LEU A 119 49.42 3.25 3.41
CA LEU A 119 49.09 3.38 4.84
C LEU A 119 49.53 4.71 5.48
N LYS A 120 50.57 5.37 4.95
CA LYS A 120 51.02 6.69 5.45
C LYS A 120 50.25 7.84 4.78
N ASP A 121 49.91 7.66 3.51
CA ASP A 121 49.14 8.65 2.77
C ASP A 121 47.67 8.65 3.19
N GLY A 122 47.11 7.52 3.65
CA GLY A 122 45.73 7.48 4.15
C GLY A 122 45.50 8.35 5.39
N THR A 123 46.44 8.39 6.33
CA THR A 123 46.33 9.23 7.53
C THR A 123 46.63 10.70 7.24
N GLN A 124 47.51 11.00 6.29
CA GLN A 124 47.72 12.36 5.79
C GLN A 124 46.51 12.88 5.00
N TYR A 125 45.92 12.07 4.12
CA TYR A 125 44.66 12.41 3.42
C TYR A 125 43.51 12.61 4.40
N LEU A 126 43.37 11.76 5.42
CA LEU A 126 42.34 11.95 6.45
C LEU A 126 42.58 13.23 7.26
N ASN A 127 43.82 13.56 7.58
CA ASN A 127 44.15 14.82 8.27
C ASN A 127 43.96 16.04 7.37
N GLU A 128 44.24 15.95 6.08
CA GLU A 128 43.98 17.02 5.10
C GLU A 128 42.48 17.20 4.82
N ILE A 129 41.73 16.11 4.77
CA ILE A 129 40.27 16.14 4.70
C ILE A 129 39.72 16.74 5.99
N MET A 130 40.20 16.31 7.16
CA MET A 130 39.72 16.81 8.45
C MET A 130 40.10 18.28 8.67
N SER A 131 41.26 18.72 8.23
CA SER A 131 41.67 20.14 8.30
C SER A 131 40.89 20.99 7.31
N SER A 132 40.64 20.49 6.09
CA SER A 132 39.77 21.14 5.10
C SER A 132 38.32 21.21 5.60
N PHE A 133 37.83 20.15 6.25
CA PHE A 133 36.50 20.10 6.84
C PHE A 133 36.40 21.03 8.05
N HIS A 134 37.46 21.13 8.86
CA HIS A 134 37.55 22.09 9.96
C HIS A 134 37.55 23.53 9.45
N LEU A 135 38.30 23.85 8.39
CA LEU A 135 38.30 25.18 7.77
C LEU A 135 36.95 25.51 7.12
N PHE A 136 36.30 24.50 6.52
CA PHE A 136 34.95 24.62 5.97
C PHE A 136 33.91 24.87 7.08
N LEU A 137 33.95 24.14 8.19
CA LEU A 137 33.07 24.34 9.35
C LEU A 137 33.40 25.60 10.16
N SER A 138 34.66 26.04 10.18
CA SER A 138 35.07 27.27 10.89
C SER A 138 34.67 28.55 10.14
N ASN A 139 34.18 28.43 8.91
CA ASN A 139 33.67 29.57 8.17
C ASN A 139 32.27 29.94 8.67
N ASP A 140 32.15 31.14 9.24
CA ASP A 140 30.90 31.67 9.78
C ASP A 140 29.71 31.59 8.80
N ASN A 141 29.97 31.71 7.50
CA ASN A 141 28.90 31.63 6.50
C ASN A 141 28.38 30.20 6.34
N ILE A 142 29.27 29.20 6.43
CA ILE A 142 28.91 27.78 6.33
C ILE A 142 28.18 27.34 7.60
N LEU A 143 28.63 27.80 8.77
CA LEU A 143 27.92 27.59 10.04
C LEU A 143 26.50 28.14 9.99
N LYS A 144 26.31 29.36 9.47
CA LYS A 144 24.98 29.96 9.29
C LYS A 144 24.09 29.17 8.34
N ILE A 145 24.62 28.70 7.21
CA ILE A 145 23.90 27.87 6.24
C ILE A 145 23.54 26.50 6.86
N GLY A 146 24.47 25.89 7.58
CA GLY A 146 24.25 24.63 8.30
C GLY A 146 23.17 24.77 9.36
N LEU A 147 23.17 25.88 10.12
CA LEU A 147 22.15 26.17 11.13
C LEU A 147 20.78 26.42 10.50
N PHE A 148 20.72 27.10 9.35
CA PHE A 148 19.47 27.26 8.60
C PHE A 148 18.93 25.91 8.09
N LEU A 149 19.81 25.06 7.58
CA LEU A 149 19.45 23.74 7.09
C LEU A 149 18.97 22.81 8.21
N THR A 150 19.60 22.84 9.39
CA THR A 150 19.16 22.04 10.54
C THR A 150 17.81 22.51 11.09
N ILE A 151 17.53 23.82 11.07
CA ILE A 151 16.19 24.35 11.42
C ILE A 151 15.14 23.83 10.42
N ILE A 152 15.41 23.88 9.12
CA ILE A 152 14.50 23.32 8.10
C ILE A 152 14.28 21.82 8.32
N LEU A 153 15.35 21.08 8.63
CA LEU A 153 15.28 19.65 8.89
C LEU A 153 14.41 19.34 10.12
N LEU A 154 14.56 20.11 11.20
CA LEU A 154 13.74 19.99 12.41
C LEU A 154 12.28 20.28 12.14
N ILE A 155 11.97 21.36 11.40
CA ILE A 155 10.61 21.71 11.01
C ILE A 155 10.00 20.60 10.14
N SER A 156 10.75 20.11 9.16
CA SER A 156 10.34 19.00 8.30
C SER A 156 10.06 17.73 9.11
N GLY A 157 10.94 17.38 10.05
CA GLY A 157 10.78 16.24 10.94
C GLY A 157 9.54 16.36 11.82
N TYR A 158 9.27 17.55 12.36
CA TYR A 158 8.04 17.82 13.12
C TYR A 158 6.78 17.61 12.27
N PHE A 159 6.72 18.18 11.06
CA PHE A 159 5.59 17.98 10.16
C PHE A 159 5.43 16.53 9.71
N PHE A 160 6.52 15.80 9.54
CA PHE A 160 6.49 14.37 9.21
C PHE A 160 5.87 13.55 10.35
N LEU A 161 6.29 13.78 11.60
CA LEU A 161 5.73 13.13 12.78
C LEU A 161 4.25 13.46 12.95
N GLU A 162 3.88 14.73 12.79
CA GLU A 162 2.49 15.18 12.90
C GLU A 162 1.61 14.60 11.78
N SER A 163 2.12 14.52 10.55
CA SER A 163 1.45 13.86 9.43
C SER A 163 1.22 12.37 9.72
N HIS A 164 2.24 11.68 10.23
CA HIS A 164 2.13 10.26 10.59
C HIS A 164 1.11 10.03 11.72
N LYS A 165 1.11 10.89 12.75
CA LYS A 165 0.13 10.85 13.85
C LYS A 165 -1.29 11.07 13.33
N ASN A 166 -1.50 12.07 12.48
CA ASN A 166 -2.79 12.35 11.87
C ASN A 166 -3.28 11.23 10.94
N PHE A 167 -2.36 10.57 10.22
CA PHE A 167 -2.68 9.40 9.43
C PHE A 167 -3.14 8.22 10.29
N ARG A 168 -2.40 7.89 11.36
CA ARG A 168 -2.80 6.85 12.34
C ARG A 168 -4.16 7.14 12.97
N ASN A 169 -4.40 8.40 13.35
CA ASN A 169 -5.68 8.81 13.93
C ASN A 169 -6.85 8.69 12.96
N LYS A 170 -6.62 8.87 11.65
CA LYS A 170 -7.63 8.65 10.61
C LYS A 170 -7.91 7.15 10.40
N LEU A 171 -6.86 6.32 10.39
CA LEU A 171 -7.02 4.87 10.29
C LEU A 171 -7.82 4.28 11.45
N ASN A 172 -7.53 4.71 12.69
CA ASN A 172 -8.24 4.25 13.88
C ASN A 172 -9.70 4.75 13.98
N LYS A 173 -10.10 5.71 13.13
CA LYS A 173 -11.48 6.23 13.06
C LYS A 173 -12.34 5.48 12.04
N PHE A 174 -11.78 4.56 11.25
CA PHE A 174 -12.58 3.65 10.44
C PHE A 174 -12.93 2.43 11.32
N PRO A 175 -14.20 2.20 11.66
CA PRO A 175 -14.58 0.95 12.27
C PRO A 175 -14.32 -0.17 11.26
N THR A 176 -13.45 -1.10 11.62
CA THR A 176 -13.40 -2.42 11.01
C THR A 176 -14.80 -3.01 11.13
N THR A 177 -15.52 -3.02 10.02
CA THR A 177 -16.75 -3.80 9.81
C THR A 177 -16.39 -4.99 8.95
#